data_AF-A0A965XYR9-F1
#
_entry.id   AF-A0A965XYR9-F1
#
_cell.length_a   1.000
_cell.length_b   1.000
_cell.length_c   1.000
_cell.angle_alpha   90.00
_cell.angle_beta   90.00
_cell.angle_gamma   90.00
#
_symmetry.space_group_name_H-M   'P 1'
#
loop_
_entity.id
_entity.type
_entity.pdbx_description
1 polymer ?
#
loop_
_entity_poly.entity_id
_entity_poly.type
_entity_poly.pdbx_seq_one_letter_code
_entity_poly.pdbx_strand_id
1 'polypeptide(L)'
;MKKVIVIGAGTAGLACAVRLLAAGYAVDIYEKNAIPGGKMHQIRKDGYTFDVGPTLVMMPSIYEDVFRAAGRDPADYLSMQPLDPMYTVYFDRPDHARYDVSSNLTTLMQMLEARSPQTASGFLHYLADIYDRYLVAVDHFITRPFRSRKDFYNLKTLRQALKLKTFDSADHMMSRYLADRDVRQMLSFQTLYIGVSPQKGPSLYNIIPMIELMYGVWFLKGGMYSMAKAMTRLIT
;
A
#
# COMPACT_ATOMS: atom_id res chain seq x y z
N MET A 1 33.54 -3.84 15.00
CA MET A 1 32.34 -3.63 14.16
C MET A 1 32.10 -4.89 13.35
N LYS A 2 30.90 -5.48 13.38
CA LYS A 2 30.62 -6.66 12.52
C LYS A 2 30.32 -6.20 11.10
N LYS A 3 30.81 -6.94 10.11
CA LYS A 3 30.60 -6.67 8.69
C LYS A 3 29.44 -7.51 8.16
N VAL A 4 28.53 -6.89 7.41
CA VAL A 4 27.36 -7.52 6.79
C VAL A 4 27.39 -7.24 5.30
N ILE A 5 27.07 -8.24 4.49
CA ILE A 5 26.95 -8.12 3.04
C ILE A 5 25.46 -8.14 2.68
N VAL A 6 25.01 -7.13 1.94
CA VAL A 6 23.68 -7.07 1.34
C VAL A 6 23.81 -7.30 -0.17
N ILE A 7 23.14 -8.34 -0.67
CA ILE A 7 23.15 -8.68 -2.10
C ILE A 7 21.86 -8.13 -2.73
N GLY A 8 22.02 -7.14 -3.61
CA GLY A 8 20.97 -6.41 -4.30
C GLY A 8 20.65 -5.05 -3.66
N ALA A 9 20.73 -3.99 -4.45
CA ALA A 9 20.38 -2.62 -4.06
C ALA A 9 18.95 -2.26 -4.47
N GLY A 10 18.01 -3.21 -4.37
CA GLY A 10 16.57 -2.93 -4.46
C GLY A 10 16.04 -2.29 -3.18
N THR A 11 14.76 -1.90 -3.16
CA THR A 11 14.11 -1.23 -2.00
C THR A 11 14.36 -1.95 -0.67
N ALA A 12 14.17 -3.28 -0.65
CA ALA A 12 14.38 -4.07 0.57
C ALA A 12 15.86 -4.12 1.00
N GLY A 13 16.78 -4.27 0.05
CA GLY A 13 18.22 -4.29 0.33
C GLY A 13 18.71 -2.94 0.85
N LEU A 14 18.31 -1.85 0.21
CA LEU A 14 18.61 -0.49 0.64
C LEU A 14 18.04 -0.19 2.03
N ALA A 15 16.76 -0.48 2.28
CA ALA A 15 16.15 -0.27 3.59
C ALA A 15 16.81 -1.11 4.69
N CYS A 16 17.21 -2.36 4.37
CA CYS A 16 17.97 -3.22 5.29
C CYS A 16 19.35 -2.61 5.60
N ALA A 17 20.07 -2.15 4.57
CA ALA A 17 21.37 -1.53 4.74
C ALA A 17 21.30 -0.26 5.60
N VAL A 18 20.31 0.62 5.37
CA VAL A 18 20.08 1.81 6.22
C VAL A 18 19.96 1.41 7.70
N ARG A 19 19.12 0.42 8.02
CA ARG A 19 18.90 -0.03 9.40
C ARG A 19 20.14 -0.68 10.02
N LEU A 20 20.89 -1.47 9.24
CA LEU A 20 22.12 -2.10 9.72
C LEU A 20 23.21 -1.06 9.99
N LEU A 21 23.36 -0.06 9.12
CA LEU A 21 24.29 1.06 9.33
C LEU A 21 23.90 1.87 10.57
N ALA A 22 22.61 2.19 10.72
CA ALA A 22 22.10 2.86 11.91
C ALA A 22 22.35 2.07 13.21
N ALA A 23 22.35 0.73 13.12
CA ALA A 23 22.69 -0.16 14.24
C ALA A 23 24.19 -0.36 14.46
N GLY A 24 25.07 0.35 13.73
CA GLY A 24 26.52 0.33 13.93
C GLY A 24 27.24 -0.84 13.26
N TYR A 25 26.65 -1.48 12.25
CA TYR A 25 27.33 -2.47 11.42
C TYR A 25 28.11 -1.81 10.28
N ALA A 26 29.18 -2.45 9.83
CA ALA A 26 29.79 -2.13 8.53
C ALA A 26 29.02 -2.88 7.44
N VAL A 27 28.54 -2.20 6.41
CA VAL A 27 27.68 -2.81 5.38
C VAL A 27 28.28 -2.62 3.99
N ASP A 28 28.49 -3.73 3.29
CA ASP A 28 28.79 -3.72 1.85
C ASP A 28 27.52 -4.07 1.08
N ILE A 29 27.22 -3.32 0.01
CA ILE A 29 26.08 -3.58 -0.87
C ILE A 29 26.61 -3.96 -2.25
N TYR A 30 26.17 -5.10 -2.79
CA TYR A 30 26.53 -5.54 -4.14
C TYR A 30 25.30 -5.50 -5.04
N GLU A 31 25.34 -4.69 -6.08
CA GLU A 31 24.29 -4.59 -7.09
C GLU A 31 24.83 -5.03 -8.44
N LYS A 32 24.05 -5.85 -9.17
CA LYS A 32 24.45 -6.36 -10.49
C LYS A 32 24.24 -5.34 -11.60
N ASN A 33 23.31 -4.40 -11.41
CA ASN A 33 22.96 -3.36 -12.38
C ASN A 33 23.83 -2.11 -12.18
N ALA A 34 23.84 -1.23 -13.19
CA ALA A 34 24.62 0.00 -13.14
C ALA A 34 24.11 1.05 -12.13
N ILE A 35 22.83 0.96 -11.74
CA ILE A 35 22.21 1.89 -10.78
C ILE A 35 21.41 1.13 -9.72
N PRO A 36 21.37 1.61 -8.47
CA PRO A 36 20.54 1.04 -7.42
C PRO A 36 19.05 1.29 -7.70
N GLY A 37 18.18 0.54 -7.04
CA GLY A 37 16.71 0.67 -7.09
C GLY A 37 15.98 -0.63 -7.46
N GLY A 38 16.65 -1.55 -8.15
CA GLY A 38 16.04 -2.82 -8.57
C GLY A 38 14.80 -2.60 -9.43
N LYS A 39 13.61 -2.95 -8.92
CA LYS A 39 12.34 -2.70 -9.62
C LYS A 39 11.89 -1.24 -9.56
N MET A 40 12.29 -0.49 -8.54
CA MET A 40 12.13 0.97 -8.55
C MET A 40 13.20 1.51 -9.50
N HIS A 41 12.85 1.61 -10.79
CA HIS A 41 13.76 2.00 -11.85
C HIS A 41 13.07 2.96 -12.81
N GLN A 42 13.86 3.66 -13.60
CA GLN A 42 13.39 4.75 -14.44
C GLN A 42 14.07 4.72 -15.81
N ILE A 43 13.27 4.85 -16.87
CA ILE A 43 13.76 5.04 -18.24
C ILE A 43 13.63 6.52 -18.59
N ARG A 44 14.66 7.10 -19.19
CA ARG A 44 14.65 8.47 -19.72
C ARG A 44 14.88 8.43 -21.21
N LYS A 45 13.99 9.04 -21.98
CA LYS A 45 14.05 9.04 -23.43
C LYS A 45 13.33 10.27 -23.98
N ASP A 46 13.96 10.96 -24.92
CA ASP A 46 13.38 12.10 -25.66
C ASP A 46 12.79 13.20 -24.76
N GLY A 47 13.45 13.50 -23.63
CA GLY A 47 12.98 14.48 -22.64
C GLY A 47 11.93 13.96 -21.65
N TYR A 48 11.41 12.75 -21.85
CA TYR A 48 10.47 12.09 -20.96
C TYR A 48 11.15 11.19 -19.95
N THR A 49 10.48 10.98 -18.82
CA THR A 49 10.94 10.14 -17.72
C THR A 49 9.80 9.20 -17.32
N PHE A 50 10.06 7.89 -17.37
CA PHE A 50 9.09 6.83 -17.08
C PHE A 50 9.59 5.98 -15.92
N ASP A 51 8.84 5.91 -14.84
CA ASP A 51 9.03 4.83 -13.85
C ASP A 51 8.53 3.51 -14.46
N VAL A 52 9.33 2.45 -14.33
CA VAL A 52 9.03 1.14 -14.93
C VAL A 52 8.67 0.05 -13.92
N GLY A 53 8.46 0.45 -12.66
CA GLY A 53 8.07 -0.46 -11.59
C GLY A 53 6.86 0.06 -10.83
N PRO A 54 6.93 0.20 -9.50
CA PRO A 54 5.82 0.75 -8.75
C PRO A 54 5.63 2.23 -9.12
N THR A 55 4.37 2.70 -9.05
CA THR A 55 4.00 4.09 -9.36
C THR A 55 3.16 4.74 -8.26
N LEU A 56 2.70 3.96 -7.29
CA LEU A 56 1.72 4.37 -6.29
C LEU A 56 2.33 4.35 -4.88
N VAL A 57 2.18 5.45 -4.13
CA VAL A 57 2.56 5.53 -2.72
C VAL A 57 1.29 5.45 -1.87
N MET A 58 1.17 4.38 -1.09
CA MET A 58 0.21 4.24 0.01
C MET A 58 0.96 4.29 1.33
N MET A 59 0.33 4.80 2.39
CA MET A 59 0.92 4.86 3.74
C MET A 59 2.34 5.50 3.76
N PRO A 60 2.45 6.82 3.51
CA PRO A 60 3.74 7.54 3.47
C PRO A 60 4.66 7.26 4.67
N SER A 61 4.06 7.05 5.85
CA SER A 61 4.78 6.74 7.09
C SER A 61 5.72 5.53 6.98
N ILE A 62 5.39 4.52 6.16
CA ILE A 62 6.24 3.33 5.94
C ILE A 62 7.53 3.71 5.19
N TYR A 63 7.44 4.62 4.22
CA TYR A 63 8.58 5.09 3.45
C TYR A 63 9.49 5.97 4.32
N GLU A 64 8.87 6.84 5.10
CA GLU A 64 9.54 7.74 6.04
C GLU A 64 10.26 7.00 7.17
N ASP A 65 9.70 5.89 7.65
CA ASP A 65 10.26 5.10 8.76
C ASP A 65 11.69 4.62 8.49
N VAL A 66 12.06 4.40 7.23
CA VAL A 66 13.44 4.04 6.86
C VAL A 66 14.43 5.13 7.26
N PHE A 67 14.08 6.40 7.06
CA PHE A 67 14.93 7.55 7.40
C PHE A 67 14.91 7.83 8.89
N ARG A 68 13.73 7.72 9.53
CA ARG A 68 13.59 7.86 10.99
C ARG A 68 14.42 6.81 11.73
N ALA A 69 14.47 5.59 11.24
CA ALA A 69 15.28 4.51 11.81
C ALA A 69 16.79 4.81 11.79
N ALA A 70 17.24 5.71 10.91
CA ALA A 70 18.62 6.21 10.87
C ALA A 70 18.80 7.56 11.59
N GLY A 71 17.80 8.01 12.36
CA GLY A 71 17.83 9.28 13.06
C GLY A 71 17.81 10.50 12.14
N ARG A 72 17.26 10.36 10.93
CA ARG A 72 17.13 11.45 9.95
C ARG A 72 15.70 11.91 9.80
N ASP A 73 15.52 13.18 9.46
CA ASP A 73 14.21 13.71 9.07
C ASP A 73 13.88 13.22 7.64
N PRO A 74 12.78 12.48 7.43
CA PRO A 74 12.35 12.07 6.10
C PRO A 74 12.10 13.24 5.14
N ALA A 75 11.70 14.42 5.64
CA ALA A 75 11.39 15.59 4.82
C ALA A 75 12.63 16.10 4.05
N ASP A 76 13.84 15.84 4.55
CA ASP A 76 15.08 16.17 3.84
C ASP A 76 15.28 15.33 2.58
N TYR A 77 14.63 14.17 2.48
CA TYR A 77 14.86 13.13 1.47
C TYR A 77 13.66 12.88 0.55
N LEU A 78 12.45 12.95 1.09
CA LEU A 78 11.22 12.61 0.39
C LEU A 78 10.30 13.83 0.30
N SER A 79 9.91 14.17 -0.92
CA SER A 79 8.88 15.17 -1.19
C SER A 79 7.65 14.46 -1.73
N MET A 80 6.69 14.20 -0.84
CA MET A 80 5.43 13.51 -1.15
C MET A 80 4.27 14.49 -1.14
N GLN A 81 3.34 14.32 -2.06
CA GLN A 81 2.13 15.14 -2.18
C GLN A 81 0.91 14.22 -2.26
N PRO A 82 -0.16 14.49 -1.50
CA PRO A 82 -1.38 13.71 -1.62
C PRO A 82 -2.02 13.99 -2.99
N LEU A 83 -2.61 12.96 -3.59
CA LEU A 83 -3.36 13.07 -4.84
C LEU A 83 -4.86 13.19 -4.54
N ASP A 84 -5.49 14.20 -5.12
CA ASP A 84 -6.94 14.39 -5.06
C ASP A 84 -7.47 14.88 -6.42
N PRO A 85 -8.33 14.11 -7.12
CA PRO A 85 -8.76 12.75 -6.75
C PRO A 85 -7.60 11.75 -6.74
N MET A 86 -7.73 10.67 -5.98
CA MET A 86 -6.76 9.56 -5.97
C MET A 86 -6.71 8.88 -7.34
N TYR A 87 -7.90 8.66 -7.92
CA TYR A 87 -8.09 8.10 -9.25
C TYR A 87 -9.46 8.49 -9.80
N THR A 88 -9.62 8.39 -11.12
CA THR A 88 -10.89 8.57 -11.81
C THR A 88 -11.30 7.27 -12.48
N VAL A 89 -12.55 6.86 -12.28
CA VAL A 89 -13.14 5.68 -12.93
C VAL A 89 -14.07 6.12 -14.04
N TYR A 90 -13.92 5.48 -15.20
CA TYR A 90 -14.77 5.67 -16.38
C TYR A 90 -15.51 4.37 -16.67
N PHE A 91 -16.84 4.43 -16.73
CA PHE A 91 -17.66 3.29 -17.11
C PHE A 91 -18.04 3.37 -18.59
N ASP A 92 -17.77 2.29 -19.31
CA ASP A 92 -18.11 2.15 -20.74
C ASP A 92 -19.58 1.74 -20.91
N ARG A 93 -20.48 2.72 -20.80
CA ARG A 93 -21.93 2.59 -21.01
C ARG A 93 -22.53 3.93 -21.46
N PRO A 94 -23.79 3.99 -21.94
CA PRO A 94 -24.31 5.17 -22.65
C PRO A 94 -24.30 6.50 -21.88
N ASP A 95 -24.32 6.47 -20.55
CA ASP A 95 -24.26 7.67 -19.70
C ASP A 95 -22.80 8.15 -19.46
N HIS A 96 -21.80 7.43 -19.97
CA HIS A 96 -20.36 7.69 -19.78
C HIS A 96 -20.00 8.01 -18.33
N ALA A 97 -20.57 7.28 -17.38
CA ALA A 97 -20.43 7.60 -15.97
C ALA A 97 -18.95 7.72 -15.56
N ARG A 98 -18.64 8.86 -14.95
CA ARG A 98 -17.30 9.22 -14.46
C ARG A 98 -17.38 9.47 -12.96
N TYR A 99 -16.43 8.90 -12.22
CA TYR A 99 -16.31 9.10 -10.78
C TYR A 99 -14.90 9.50 -10.43
N ASP A 100 -14.74 10.70 -9.87
CA ASP A 100 -13.50 11.16 -9.27
C ASP A 100 -13.49 10.71 -7.80
N VAL A 101 -12.63 9.75 -7.46
CA VAL A 101 -12.61 9.13 -6.14
C VAL A 101 -11.57 9.82 -5.27
N SER A 102 -12.05 10.49 -4.22
CA SER A 102 -11.22 11.20 -3.24
C SER A 102 -11.04 10.39 -1.96
N SER A 103 -9.88 10.52 -1.30
CA SER A 103 -9.70 10.08 0.10
C SER A 103 -10.21 11.12 1.10
N ASN A 104 -10.61 12.32 0.65
CA ASN A 104 -11.29 13.27 1.51
C ASN A 104 -12.68 12.71 1.87
N LEU A 105 -12.88 12.40 3.15
CA LEU A 105 -14.13 11.78 3.61
C LEU A 105 -15.36 12.62 3.27
N THR A 106 -15.29 13.95 3.36
CA THR A 106 -16.43 14.82 3.02
C THR A 106 -16.79 14.70 1.54
N THR A 107 -15.82 14.83 0.64
CA THR A 107 -16.03 14.70 -0.81
C THR A 107 -16.50 13.29 -1.17
N LEU A 108 -15.91 12.26 -0.57
CA LEU A 108 -16.29 10.87 -0.78
C LEU A 108 -17.72 10.59 -0.33
N MET A 109 -18.11 11.06 0.85
CA MET A 109 -19.47 10.85 1.36
C MET A 109 -20.50 11.58 0.51
N GLN A 110 -20.22 12.79 0.03
CA GLN A 110 -21.09 13.51 -0.92
C GLN A 110 -21.30 12.69 -2.21
N MET A 111 -20.24 12.11 -2.76
CA MET A 111 -20.33 11.24 -3.94
C MET A 111 -21.22 10.00 -3.67
N LEU A 112 -21.09 9.38 -2.50
CA LEU A 112 -21.87 8.20 -2.13
C LEU A 112 -23.34 8.52 -1.80
N GLU A 113 -23.60 9.65 -1.13
CA GLU A 113 -24.96 10.12 -0.81
C GLU A 113 -25.74 10.49 -2.07
N ALA A 114 -25.06 11.05 -3.07
CA ALA A 114 -25.64 11.32 -4.39
C ALA A 114 -26.11 10.05 -5.12
N ARG A 115 -25.62 8.86 -4.72
CA ARG A 115 -26.14 7.56 -5.18
C ARG A 115 -27.37 7.18 -4.37
N SER A 116 -27.21 7.08 -3.06
CA SER A 116 -28.31 6.95 -2.10
C SER A 116 -27.82 7.10 -0.66
N PRO A 117 -28.67 7.54 0.28
CA PRO A 117 -28.35 7.53 1.71
C PRO A 117 -27.93 6.14 2.22
N GLN A 118 -28.51 5.08 1.66
CA GLN A 118 -28.17 3.69 2.02
C GLN A 118 -26.76 3.30 1.56
N THR A 119 -26.30 3.81 0.41
CA THR A 119 -24.94 3.55 -0.10
C THR A 119 -23.90 4.20 0.82
N ALA A 120 -24.13 5.45 1.19
CA ALA A 120 -23.29 6.18 2.14
C ALA A 120 -23.22 5.48 3.51
N SER A 121 -24.37 5.14 4.09
CA SER A 121 -24.42 4.42 5.37
C SER A 121 -23.76 3.03 5.27
N GLY A 122 -24.04 2.28 4.20
CA GLY A 122 -23.43 0.98 3.94
C GLY A 122 -21.91 1.04 3.85
N PHE A 123 -21.37 2.05 3.17
CA PHE A 123 -19.94 2.29 3.06
C PHE A 123 -19.27 2.50 4.43
N LEU A 124 -19.88 3.29 5.32
CA LEU A 124 -19.33 3.49 6.68
C LEU A 124 -19.30 2.19 7.49
N HIS A 125 -20.34 1.35 7.40
CA HIS A 125 -20.35 0.04 8.05
C HIS A 125 -19.30 -0.91 7.46
N TYR A 126 -19.14 -0.90 6.14
CA TYR A 126 -18.07 -1.64 5.45
C TYR A 126 -16.69 -1.21 5.96
N LEU A 127 -16.45 0.11 6.03
CA LEU A 127 -15.18 0.68 6.47
C LEU A 127 -14.86 0.30 7.92
N ALA A 128 -15.86 0.34 8.81
CA ALA A 128 -15.70 -0.08 10.20
C ALA A 128 -15.33 -1.57 10.33
N ASP A 129 -16.07 -2.48 9.67
CA ASP A 129 -15.79 -3.93 9.72
C ASP A 129 -14.40 -4.26 9.15
N ILE A 130 -14.00 -3.65 8.04
CA ILE A 130 -12.69 -3.93 7.45
C ILE A 130 -11.54 -3.30 8.25
N TYR A 131 -11.76 -2.16 8.91
CA TYR A 131 -10.75 -1.55 9.78
C TYR A 131 -10.47 -2.41 11.01
N ASP A 132 -11.50 -2.98 11.65
CA ASP A 132 -11.31 -3.93 12.76
C ASP A 132 -10.46 -5.15 12.34
N ARG A 133 -10.69 -5.67 11.13
CA ARG A 133 -9.90 -6.76 10.57
C ARG A 133 -8.48 -6.34 10.25
N TYR A 134 -8.28 -5.11 9.77
CA TYR A 134 -6.95 -4.54 9.54
C TYR A 134 -6.14 -4.45 10.83
N LEU A 135 -6.72 -3.97 11.93
CA LEU A 135 -6.03 -3.92 13.22
C LEU A 135 -5.57 -5.32 13.66
N VAL A 136 -6.45 -6.32 13.55
CA VAL A 136 -6.09 -7.73 13.82
C VAL A 136 -4.97 -8.20 12.90
N ALA A 137 -5.01 -7.88 11.61
CA ALA A 137 -3.99 -8.25 10.64
C ALA A 137 -2.62 -7.62 10.98
N VAL A 138 -2.59 -6.33 11.29
CA VAL A 138 -1.37 -5.59 11.64
C VAL A 138 -0.76 -6.14 12.93
N ASP A 139 -1.54 -6.26 13.99
CA ASP A 139 -1.07 -6.60 15.34
C ASP A 139 -0.67 -8.06 15.51
N HIS A 140 -1.23 -8.94 14.70
CA HIS A 140 -1.07 -10.39 14.90
C HIS A 140 -0.38 -11.11 13.74
N PHE A 141 -0.29 -10.48 12.56
CA PHE A 141 0.27 -11.12 11.38
C PHE A 141 1.34 -10.26 10.69
N ILE A 142 1.06 -9.03 10.30
CA ILE A 142 1.97 -8.23 9.45
C ILE A 142 3.24 -7.83 10.20
N THR A 143 3.11 -7.41 11.46
CA THR A 143 4.25 -6.92 12.27
C THR A 143 5.00 -8.04 13.01
N ARG A 144 4.52 -9.29 12.92
CA ARG A 144 5.10 -10.41 13.69
C ARG A 144 6.12 -11.21 12.88
N PRO A 145 7.31 -11.48 13.45
CA PRO A 145 8.26 -12.38 12.81
C PRO A 145 7.81 -13.84 12.96
N PHE A 146 7.51 -14.52 11.85
CA PHE A 146 7.25 -15.95 11.82
C PHE A 146 8.54 -16.72 11.53
N ARG A 147 9.38 -16.90 12.56
CA ARG A 147 10.71 -17.53 12.42
C ARG A 147 10.68 -19.04 12.63
N SER A 148 9.65 -19.55 13.30
CA SER A 148 9.46 -20.98 13.59
C SER A 148 8.04 -21.45 13.26
N ARG A 149 7.87 -22.76 13.03
CA ARG A 149 6.55 -23.36 12.79
C ARG A 149 5.58 -23.12 13.97
N LYS A 150 6.10 -23.01 15.20
CA LYS A 150 5.28 -22.78 16.41
C LYS A 150 4.71 -21.36 16.49
N ASP A 151 5.34 -20.38 15.84
CA ASP A 151 4.82 -19.01 15.75
C ASP A 151 3.53 -18.95 14.93
N PHE A 152 3.42 -19.85 13.95
CA PHE A 152 2.26 -19.98 13.07
C PHE A 152 1.20 -20.93 13.62
N TYR A 153 1.59 -22.15 14.02
CA TYR A 153 0.67 -23.19 14.50
C TYR A 153 0.44 -23.10 16.02
N ASN A 154 -0.26 -22.05 16.47
CA ASN A 154 -0.71 -21.95 17.85
C ASN A 154 -2.18 -21.49 17.95
N LEU A 155 -2.82 -21.83 19.07
CA LEU A 155 -4.23 -21.53 19.33
C LEU A 155 -4.55 -20.02 19.27
N LYS A 156 -3.58 -19.16 19.63
CA LYS A 156 -3.76 -17.70 19.58
C LYS A 156 -3.82 -17.22 18.13
N THR A 157 -2.87 -17.64 17.29
CA THR A 157 -2.85 -17.34 15.85
C THR A 157 -4.08 -17.89 15.15
N LEU A 158 -4.51 -19.12 15.46
CA LEU A 158 -5.73 -19.70 14.91
C LEU A 158 -6.99 -18.91 15.28
N ARG A 159 -7.14 -18.51 16.55
CA ARG A 159 -8.26 -17.65 17.00
C ARG A 159 -8.28 -16.31 16.27
N GLN A 160 -7.12 -15.69 16.06
CA GLN A 160 -7.04 -14.42 15.33
C GLN A 160 -7.29 -14.61 13.82
N ALA A 161 -6.84 -15.71 13.24
CA ALA A 161 -7.13 -16.05 11.85
C ALA A 161 -8.62 -16.24 11.60
N LEU A 162 -9.36 -16.84 12.55
CA LEU A 162 -10.82 -16.93 12.49
C LEU A 162 -11.49 -15.56 12.53
N LYS A 163 -10.96 -14.60 13.30
CA LYS A 163 -11.48 -13.21 13.35
C LYS A 163 -11.29 -12.44 12.05
N LEU A 164 -10.30 -12.80 11.23
CA LEU A 164 -10.10 -12.19 9.91
C LEU A 164 -11.20 -12.58 8.90
N LYS A 165 -12.03 -13.60 9.21
CA LYS A 165 -13.16 -14.07 8.37
C LYS A 165 -12.76 -14.24 6.90
N THR A 166 -11.61 -14.85 6.66
CA THR A 166 -10.96 -14.97 5.33
C THR A 166 -11.64 -15.97 4.38
N PHE A 167 -12.62 -16.75 4.86
CA PHE A 167 -13.33 -17.76 4.07
C PHE A 167 -14.34 -17.17 3.07
N ASP A 168 -14.61 -15.87 3.15
CA ASP A 168 -15.47 -15.14 2.21
C ASP A 168 -14.64 -14.45 1.12
N SER A 169 -15.24 -14.15 -0.03
CA SER A 169 -14.57 -13.38 -1.10
C SER A 169 -14.63 -11.87 -0.83
N ALA A 170 -13.69 -11.13 -1.41
CA ALA A 170 -13.65 -9.67 -1.32
C ALA A 170 -14.95 -9.02 -1.86
N ASP A 171 -15.43 -9.45 -3.03
CA ASP A 171 -16.67 -8.95 -3.64
C ASP A 171 -17.92 -9.30 -2.81
N HIS A 172 -18.05 -10.56 -2.37
CA HIS A 172 -19.22 -10.97 -1.60
C HIS A 172 -19.30 -10.24 -0.25
N MET A 173 -18.17 -10.02 0.43
CA MET A 173 -18.14 -9.20 1.63
C MET A 173 -18.61 -7.77 1.35
N MET A 174 -18.12 -7.12 0.29
CA MET A 174 -18.58 -5.77 -0.09
C MET A 174 -20.08 -5.73 -0.40
N SER A 175 -20.60 -6.76 -1.08
CA SER A 175 -22.01 -6.83 -1.50
C SER A 175 -23.02 -6.82 -0.35
N ARG A 176 -22.61 -7.26 0.84
CA ARG A 176 -23.44 -7.20 2.05
C ARG A 176 -23.68 -5.79 2.57
N TYR A 177 -22.80 -4.85 2.21
CA TYR A 177 -22.86 -3.45 2.65
C TYR A 177 -23.24 -2.50 1.52
N LEU A 178 -22.80 -2.80 0.31
CA LEU A 178 -22.91 -1.92 -0.85
C LEU A 178 -23.74 -2.59 -1.94
N ALA A 179 -25.01 -2.18 -2.07
CA ALA A 179 -25.88 -2.68 -3.14
C ALA A 179 -25.50 -2.11 -4.51
N ASP A 180 -25.12 -0.82 -4.55
CA ASP A 180 -24.74 -0.11 -5.78
C ASP A 180 -23.57 -0.81 -6.47
N ARG A 181 -23.78 -1.18 -7.74
CA ARG A 181 -22.82 -1.95 -8.53
C ARG A 181 -21.61 -1.13 -8.93
N ASP A 182 -21.79 0.15 -9.24
CA ASP A 182 -20.70 1.03 -9.67
C ASP A 182 -19.74 1.21 -8.49
N VAL A 183 -20.28 1.54 -7.31
CA VAL A 183 -19.49 1.71 -6.09
C VAL A 183 -18.71 0.44 -5.74
N ARG A 184 -19.34 -0.73 -5.83
CA ARG A 184 -18.63 -2.01 -5.62
C ARG A 184 -17.52 -2.26 -6.63
N GLN A 185 -17.73 -1.94 -7.90
CA GLN A 185 -16.73 -2.13 -8.94
C GLN A 185 -15.54 -1.19 -8.73
N MET A 186 -15.80 0.07 -8.37
CA MET A 186 -14.74 1.04 -8.05
C MET A 186 -13.87 0.58 -6.88
N LEU A 187 -14.48 0.10 -5.79
CA LEU A 187 -13.74 -0.38 -4.62
C LEU A 187 -13.04 -1.71 -4.86
N SER A 188 -13.65 -2.61 -5.62
CA SER A 188 -13.08 -3.92 -5.97
C SER A 188 -11.87 -3.82 -6.89
N PHE A 189 -11.77 -2.78 -7.71
CA PHE A 189 -10.62 -2.56 -8.61
C PHE A 189 -9.29 -2.66 -7.86
N GLN A 190 -9.24 -2.14 -6.64
CA GLN A 190 -8.02 -2.08 -5.82
C GLN A 190 -7.51 -3.44 -5.37
N THR A 191 -8.37 -4.46 -5.32
CA THR A 191 -7.95 -5.83 -5.02
C THR A 191 -7.05 -6.40 -6.12
N LEU A 192 -7.08 -5.84 -7.34
CA LEU A 192 -6.23 -6.26 -8.46
C LEU A 192 -4.76 -5.91 -8.25
N TYR A 193 -4.40 -5.03 -7.31
CA TYR A 193 -3.01 -4.69 -7.01
C TYR A 193 -2.15 -5.89 -6.60
N ILE A 194 -2.79 -6.94 -6.09
CA ILE A 194 -2.14 -8.18 -5.67
C ILE A 194 -2.12 -9.22 -6.79
N GLY A 195 -2.62 -8.89 -7.99
CA GLY A 195 -2.75 -9.79 -9.12
C GLY A 195 -3.82 -10.88 -8.92
N VAL A 196 -4.76 -10.69 -7.99
CA VAL A 196 -5.83 -11.64 -7.68
C VAL A 196 -7.18 -11.04 -8.04
N SER A 197 -8.07 -11.85 -8.62
CA SER A 197 -9.45 -11.44 -8.92
C SER A 197 -10.25 -11.21 -7.62
N PRO A 198 -11.01 -10.10 -7.48
CA PRO A 198 -11.86 -9.83 -6.30
C PRO A 198 -12.89 -10.92 -6.00
N GLN A 199 -13.32 -11.66 -7.02
CA GLN A 199 -14.30 -12.72 -6.89
C GLN A 199 -13.71 -14.02 -6.30
N LYS A 200 -12.38 -14.18 -6.39
CA LYS A 200 -11.67 -15.39 -5.94
C LYS A 200 -10.69 -15.12 -4.79
N GLY A 201 -10.36 -13.85 -4.56
CA GLY A 201 -9.46 -13.42 -3.49
C GLY A 201 -10.15 -13.44 -2.12
N PRO A 202 -9.42 -13.82 -1.05
CA PRO A 202 -9.93 -13.71 0.31
C PRO A 202 -10.40 -12.29 0.65
N SER A 203 -11.44 -12.18 1.48
CA SER A 203 -12.00 -10.91 1.94
C SER A 203 -11.01 -9.98 2.63
N LEU A 204 -9.89 -10.52 3.11
CA LEU A 204 -8.76 -9.76 3.66
C LEU A 204 -8.20 -8.73 2.68
N TYR A 205 -8.31 -8.96 1.38
CA TYR A 205 -7.82 -8.01 0.37
C TYR A 205 -8.59 -6.69 0.32
N ASN A 206 -9.76 -6.63 0.95
CA ASN A 206 -10.50 -5.37 1.17
C ASN A 206 -9.77 -4.39 2.09
N ILE A 207 -8.70 -4.83 2.78
CA ILE A 207 -7.79 -3.94 3.50
C ILE A 207 -7.12 -2.93 2.56
N ILE A 208 -6.83 -3.30 1.31
CA ILE A 208 -6.14 -2.41 0.35
C ILE A 208 -7.01 -1.19 -0.02
N PRO A 209 -8.25 -1.34 -0.53
CA PRO A 209 -9.09 -0.19 -0.80
C PRO A 209 -9.35 0.63 0.47
N MET A 210 -9.47 0.00 1.64
CA MET A 210 -9.55 0.74 2.90
C MET A 210 -8.30 1.60 3.15
N ILE A 211 -7.10 1.04 2.97
CA ILE A 211 -5.84 1.76 3.16
C ILE A 211 -5.78 2.97 2.23
N GLU A 212 -6.11 2.81 0.95
CA GLU A 212 -6.14 3.95 0.02
C GLU A 212 -7.15 5.01 0.45
N LEU A 213 -8.38 4.61 0.79
CA LEU A 213 -9.43 5.56 1.18
C LEU A 213 -9.08 6.30 2.48
N MET A 214 -8.43 5.64 3.43
CA MET A 214 -8.10 6.22 4.73
C MET A 214 -6.79 7.00 4.74
N TYR A 215 -5.75 6.50 4.06
CA TYR A 215 -4.41 7.10 4.07
C TYR A 215 -4.09 7.90 2.80
N GLY A 216 -4.97 7.85 1.81
CA GLY A 216 -4.80 8.49 0.51
C GLY A 216 -3.79 7.78 -0.38
N VAL A 217 -3.79 8.20 -1.64
CA VAL A 217 -2.74 7.91 -2.60
C VAL A 217 -1.84 9.13 -2.72
N TRP A 218 -0.54 8.91 -2.76
CA TRP A 218 0.46 9.97 -2.78
C TRP A 218 1.36 9.86 -4.02
N PHE A 219 1.84 11.02 -4.46
CA PHE A 219 2.87 11.14 -5.48
C PHE A 219 4.20 11.53 -4.83
N LEU A 220 5.25 10.77 -5.14
CA LEU A 220 6.61 11.12 -4.78
C LEU A 220 7.25 11.94 -5.90
N LYS A 221 7.70 13.15 -5.59
CA LYS A 221 8.29 14.05 -6.59
C LYS A 221 9.49 13.39 -7.29
N GLY A 222 9.45 13.38 -8.62
CA GLY A 222 10.45 12.71 -9.45
C GLY A 222 10.23 11.19 -9.63
N GLY A 223 9.08 10.68 -9.19
CA GLY A 223 8.68 9.29 -9.35
C GLY A 223 9.12 8.39 -8.19
N MET A 224 8.69 7.13 -8.23
CA MET A 224 9.05 6.10 -7.24
C MET A 224 10.55 5.83 -7.20
N TYR A 225 11.27 6.07 -8.30
CA TYR A 225 12.73 5.99 -8.29
C TYR A 225 13.39 6.96 -7.30
N SER A 226 12.72 8.06 -6.94
CA SER A 226 13.21 8.98 -5.91
C SER A 226 13.39 8.32 -4.55
N MET A 227 12.61 7.30 -4.21
CA MET A 227 12.78 6.55 -2.95
C MET A 227 14.10 5.78 -2.92
N ALA A 228 14.44 5.11 -4.03
CA ALA A 228 15.72 4.41 -4.15
C ALA A 228 16.90 5.39 -4.06
N LYS A 229 16.85 6.49 -4.83
CA LYS A 229 17.88 7.55 -4.78
C LYS A 229 18.04 8.13 -3.37
N ALA A 230 16.92 8.37 -2.68
CA ALA A 230 16.92 8.92 -1.33
C ALA A 230 17.61 7.99 -0.32
N MET A 231 17.32 6.68 -0.36
CA MET A 231 18.01 5.71 0.49
C MET A 231 19.48 5.56 0.11
N THR A 232 19.82 5.58 -1.19
CA THR A 232 21.22 5.55 -1.62
C THR A 232 21.97 6.76 -1.08
N ARG A 233 21.42 7.98 -1.22
CA ARG A 233 22.01 9.22 -0.68
C ARG A 233 22.20 9.19 0.84
N LEU A 234 21.35 8.46 1.56
CA LEU A 234 21.47 8.31 3.01
C LEU A 234 22.65 7.40 3.41
N ILE A 235 22.97 6.40 2.58
CA ILE A 235 24.00 5.39 2.88
C ILE A 235 25.39 5.84 2.42
N THR A 236 25.47 6.67 1.38
CA THR A 236 26.72 7.22 0.82
C THR A 236 27.12 8.52 1.48
#